data_AF-A0A7X9KG75-F1
#
_entry.id   AF-A0A7X9KG75-F1
#
_cell.length_a   1.000
_cell.length_b   1.000
_cell.length_c   1.000
_cell.angle_alpha   90.00
_cell.angle_beta   90.00
_cell.angle_gamma   90.00
#
_symmetry.space_group_name_H-M   'P 1'
#
loop_
_entity.id
_entity.type
_entity.pdbx_description
1 polymer ?
#
loop_
_entity_poly.entity_id
_entity_poly.type
_entity_poly.pdbx_seq_one_letter_code
_entity_poly.pdbx_strand_id
1 'polypeptide(L)'
;MKHRLMVIASGAALVAGLVAANTADAHGRSARAILANAEGARIGSVEFRTDDGHTEVRVRLTGAPGVDAFHGFHIHANDVPANGDGCVADPTTAPATWFVSADGHYNPTGAGHSHHVGDMPVVYVSADGSVETRFRIDRISPADLNGRVVILHAGADNYANIPLGSLPTQYTANSADATAATAKTGNAGDRVACGVIASR
;
A
#
# COMPACT_ATOMS: atom_id res chain seq x y z
N MET A 1 74.34 24.53 43.14
CA MET A 1 74.01 24.07 41.78
C MET A 1 73.32 22.72 41.89
N LYS A 2 72.12 22.57 41.28
CA LYS A 2 71.51 21.31 40.81
C LYS A 2 70.98 20.33 41.89
N HIS A 3 69.75 19.82 41.91
CA HIS A 3 68.52 19.98 41.12
C HIS A 3 67.33 19.56 42.02
N ARG A 4 66.21 20.30 41.93
CA ARG A 4 64.85 19.82 42.28
C ARG A 4 64.21 19.29 40.99
N LEU A 5 63.40 18.22 41.07
CA LEU A 5 62.26 17.80 40.21
C LEU A 5 62.17 16.27 40.21
N MET A 6 61.04 15.57 40.09
CA MET A 6 59.61 15.87 40.05
C MET A 6 58.94 14.49 40.15
N VAL A 7 57.99 14.29 41.06
CA VAL A 7 57.18 13.06 41.06
C VAL A 7 56.10 13.23 40.01
N ILE A 8 56.15 12.47 38.92
CA ILE A 8 55.09 12.42 37.91
C ILE A 8 54.15 11.28 38.29
N ALA A 9 52.99 11.63 38.85
CA ALA A 9 51.87 10.72 39.00
C ALA A 9 51.10 10.67 37.68
N SER A 10 51.26 9.58 36.92
CA SER A 10 50.47 9.33 35.71
C SER A 10 49.07 8.85 36.09
N GLY A 11 48.11 9.77 36.09
CA GLY A 11 46.69 9.45 36.19
C GLY A 11 46.20 8.79 34.90
N ALA A 12 45.73 7.55 34.98
CA ALA A 12 45.01 6.89 33.90
C ALA A 12 43.59 7.46 33.84
N ALA A 13 43.33 8.34 32.87
CA ALA A 13 41.98 8.80 32.58
C ALA A 13 41.21 7.69 31.86
N LEU A 14 40.27 7.08 32.56
CA LEU A 14 39.32 6.12 32.00
C LEU A 14 38.32 6.90 31.12
N VAL A 15 38.56 6.95 29.82
CA VAL A 15 37.59 7.50 28.85
C VAL A 15 36.47 6.48 28.69
N ALA A 16 35.41 6.64 29.47
CA ALA A 16 34.15 5.94 29.24
C ALA A 16 33.54 6.46 27.94
N GLY A 17 33.81 5.78 26.83
CA GLY A 17 33.12 6.03 25.57
C GLY A 17 31.65 5.70 25.75
N LEU A 18 30.79 6.73 25.86
CA LEU A 18 29.37 6.58 25.61
C LEU A 18 29.22 6.14 24.15
N VAL A 19 28.96 4.86 23.94
CA VAL A 19 28.39 4.38 22.69
C VAL A 19 26.97 4.91 22.68
N ALA A 20 26.77 6.07 22.06
CA ALA A 20 25.43 6.51 21.67
C ALA A 20 24.94 5.45 20.67
N ALA A 21 24.09 4.54 21.13
CA ALA A 21 23.33 3.68 20.24
C ALA A 21 22.53 4.62 19.34
N ASN A 22 22.89 4.69 18.06
CA ASN A 22 22.05 5.29 17.05
C ASN A 22 20.73 4.52 17.07
N THR A 23 19.73 5.04 17.75
CA THR A 23 18.33 4.73 17.48
C THR A 23 18.03 5.33 16.11
N ALA A 24 18.53 4.67 15.06
CA ALA A 24 18.12 4.96 13.70
C ALA A 24 16.60 4.78 13.66
N ASP A 25 15.92 5.84 13.22
CA ASP A 25 14.48 5.99 13.13
C ASP A 25 13.76 4.66 12.81
N ALA A 26 12.90 4.23 13.73
CA ALA A 26 11.87 3.24 13.41
C ALA A 26 10.86 3.82 12.39
N HIS A 27 10.78 5.16 12.32
CA HIS A 27 9.97 5.89 11.36
C HIS A 27 10.42 5.60 9.92
N GLY A 28 9.49 5.09 9.10
CA GLY A 28 9.72 4.81 7.67
C GLY A 28 10.06 3.36 7.33
N ARG A 29 10.31 2.49 8.33
CA ARG A 29 10.53 1.05 8.09
C ARG A 29 9.26 0.23 8.01
N SER A 30 8.14 0.77 8.50
CA SER A 30 6.85 0.12 8.44
C SER A 30 5.70 1.11 8.39
N ALA A 31 4.61 0.67 7.79
CA ALA A 31 3.36 1.40 7.72
C ALA A 31 2.18 0.43 7.86
N ARG A 32 1.00 0.96 8.18
CA ARG A 32 -0.20 0.14 8.35
C ARG A 32 -1.47 0.87 7.95
N ALA A 33 -2.39 0.16 7.33
CA ALA A 33 -3.77 0.59 7.12
C ALA A 33 -4.75 -0.28 7.91
N ILE A 34 -5.79 0.35 8.46
CA ILE A 34 -7.00 -0.34 8.95
C ILE A 34 -8.04 -0.20 7.85
N LEU A 35 -8.54 -1.32 7.33
CA LEU A 35 -9.57 -1.29 6.30
C LEU A 35 -10.96 -1.28 6.94
N ALA A 36 -11.84 -0.45 6.40
CA ALA A 36 -13.25 -0.40 6.72
C ALA A 36 -14.10 -0.35 5.45
N ASN A 37 -15.32 -0.89 5.50
CA ASN A 37 -16.29 -0.77 4.42
C ASN A 37 -16.94 0.64 4.40
N ALA A 38 -17.85 0.89 3.44
CA ALA A 38 -18.52 2.17 3.27
C ALA A 38 -19.38 2.56 4.49
N GLU A 39 -19.85 1.57 5.26
CA GLU A 39 -20.59 1.77 6.51
C GLU A 39 -19.67 2.05 7.73
N GLY A 40 -18.35 2.07 7.53
CA GLY A 40 -17.35 2.30 8.58
C GLY A 40 -17.03 1.07 9.43
N ALA A 41 -17.58 -0.10 9.12
CA ALA A 41 -17.26 -1.35 9.80
C ALA A 41 -15.84 -1.78 9.44
N ARG A 42 -14.99 -1.96 10.46
CA ARG A 42 -13.59 -2.39 10.29
C ARG A 42 -13.55 -3.86 9.92
N ILE A 43 -12.88 -4.16 8.81
CA ILE A 43 -12.76 -5.54 8.28
C ILE A 43 -11.34 -6.09 8.38
N GLY A 44 -10.37 -5.35 8.90
CA GLY A 44 -9.02 -5.87 9.14
C GLY A 44 -7.91 -4.86 8.90
N SER A 45 -6.74 -5.34 8.47
CA SER A 45 -5.57 -4.50 8.28
C SER A 45 -4.59 -4.99 7.22
N VAL A 46 -3.78 -4.04 6.76
CA VAL A 46 -2.68 -4.25 5.84
C VAL A 46 -1.42 -3.68 6.47
N GLU A 47 -0.38 -4.50 6.58
CA GLU A 47 0.92 -4.09 7.11
C GLU A 47 1.96 -4.08 6.00
N PHE A 48 2.76 -3.02 5.99
CA PHE A 48 3.88 -2.82 5.08
C PHE A 48 5.15 -2.80 5.91
N ARG A 49 6.16 -3.57 5.55
CA ARG A 49 7.45 -3.62 6.25
C ARG A 49 8.60 -3.72 5.27
N THR A 50 9.66 -2.97 5.53
CA THR A 50 10.92 -3.14 4.80
C THR A 50 11.52 -4.49 5.16
N ASP A 51 11.79 -5.30 4.14
CA ASP A 51 12.34 -6.65 4.25
C ASP A 51 13.31 -6.89 3.08
N ASP A 52 14.61 -6.93 3.39
CA ASP A 52 15.70 -7.17 2.43
C ASP A 52 15.62 -6.34 1.14
N GLY A 53 15.48 -5.02 1.27
CA GLY A 53 15.35 -4.10 0.13
C GLY A 53 13.99 -4.10 -0.57
N HIS A 54 13.05 -4.93 -0.12
CA HIS A 54 11.67 -4.98 -0.62
C HIS A 54 10.69 -4.44 0.43
N THR A 55 9.47 -4.16 0.00
CA THR A 55 8.33 -4.00 0.89
C THR A 55 7.55 -5.30 0.94
N GLU A 56 7.56 -5.92 2.10
CA GLU A 56 6.64 -6.98 2.41
C GLU A 56 5.27 -6.41 2.77
N VAL A 57 4.23 -6.97 2.15
CA VAL A 57 2.83 -6.65 2.44
C VAL A 57 2.17 -7.87 3.08
N ARG A 58 1.53 -7.66 4.24
CA ARG A 58 0.69 -8.66 4.91
C ARG A 58 -0.73 -8.15 4.99
N VAL A 59 -1.66 -8.90 4.41
CA VAL A 59 -3.10 -8.60 4.42
C VAL A 59 -3.78 -9.58 5.37
N ARG A 60 -4.56 -9.07 6.33
CA ARG A 60 -5.40 -9.85 7.24
C ARG A 60 -6.78 -9.21 7.33
N LEU A 61 -7.78 -9.83 6.72
CA LEU A 61 -9.16 -9.38 6.75
C LEU A 61 -10.08 -10.43 7.37
N THR A 62 -11.18 -9.98 7.95
CA THR A 62 -12.25 -10.77 8.56
C THR A 62 -13.59 -10.15 8.17
N GLY A 63 -14.50 -10.96 7.63
CA GLY A 63 -15.82 -10.49 7.19
C GLY A 63 -15.75 -9.54 5.98
N ALA A 64 -14.76 -9.70 5.11
CA ALA A 64 -14.72 -8.99 3.83
C ALA A 64 -15.89 -9.48 2.94
N PRO A 65 -16.54 -8.57 2.18
CA PRO A 65 -17.61 -8.95 1.25
C PRO A 65 -17.04 -9.63 -0.01
N GLY A 66 -17.93 -10.20 -0.84
CA GLY A 66 -17.51 -10.85 -2.11
C GLY A 66 -16.81 -12.19 -1.91
N VAL A 67 -17.31 -13.01 -1.00
CA VAL A 67 -16.68 -14.30 -0.64
C VAL A 67 -16.56 -15.27 -1.81
N ASP A 68 -15.59 -16.17 -1.71
CA ASP A 68 -15.20 -17.15 -2.72
C ASP A 68 -14.77 -16.54 -4.07
N ALA A 69 -14.08 -15.41 -4.00
CA ALA A 69 -13.65 -14.67 -5.19
C ALA A 69 -12.28 -13.97 -5.01
N PHE A 70 -11.68 -13.61 -6.15
CA PHE A 70 -10.51 -12.74 -6.22
C PHE A 70 -10.92 -11.28 -6.34
N HIS A 71 -10.15 -10.41 -5.68
CA HIS A 71 -10.41 -8.98 -5.61
C HIS A 71 -9.17 -8.17 -5.97
N GLY A 72 -9.36 -7.16 -6.82
CA GLY A 72 -8.37 -6.13 -7.08
C GLY A 72 -7.99 -5.41 -5.79
N PHE A 73 -6.70 -5.12 -5.66
CA PHE A 73 -6.14 -4.65 -4.42
C PHE A 73 -5.04 -3.64 -4.71
N HIS A 74 -5.28 -2.37 -4.40
CA HIS A 74 -4.43 -1.29 -4.89
C HIS A 74 -4.15 -0.27 -3.80
N ILE A 75 -2.96 0.34 -3.86
CA ILE A 75 -2.69 1.59 -3.16
C ILE A 75 -3.15 2.72 -4.09
N HIS A 76 -4.03 3.57 -3.59
CA HIS A 76 -4.47 4.77 -4.26
C HIS A 76 -3.74 6.02 -3.72
N ALA A 77 -3.70 7.06 -4.56
CA ALA A 77 -2.89 8.24 -4.36
C ALA A 77 -3.36 9.13 -3.19
N ASN A 78 -4.67 9.35 -3.04
CA ASN A 78 -5.25 10.25 -2.03
C ASN A 78 -4.48 11.60 -1.96
N ASP A 79 -4.42 12.30 -3.08
CA ASP A 79 -3.60 13.50 -3.27
C ASP A 79 -4.27 14.62 -4.06
N VAL A 80 -5.57 14.51 -4.35
CA VAL A 80 -6.38 15.57 -4.96
C VAL A 80 -7.26 16.24 -3.89
N PRO A 81 -6.87 17.39 -3.32
CA PRO A 81 -7.58 18.00 -2.18
C PRO A 81 -9.06 18.32 -2.46
N ALA A 82 -9.42 18.55 -3.72
CA ALA A 82 -10.80 18.80 -4.12
C ALA A 82 -11.73 17.59 -3.89
N ASN A 83 -11.17 16.37 -3.84
CA ASN A 83 -11.92 15.14 -3.61
C ASN A 83 -12.04 14.78 -2.11
N GLY A 84 -11.35 15.52 -1.24
CA GLY A 84 -11.26 15.24 0.20
C GLY A 84 -9.93 14.58 0.59
N ASP A 85 -9.90 13.98 1.79
CA ASP A 85 -8.72 13.27 2.31
C ASP A 85 -9.14 11.96 2.97
N GLY A 86 -8.41 10.89 2.65
CA GLY A 86 -8.51 9.57 3.25
C GLY A 86 -9.58 8.70 2.59
N CYS A 87 -10.45 8.12 3.41
CA CYS A 87 -11.46 7.14 3.01
C CYS A 87 -12.87 7.69 3.17
N VAL A 88 -13.14 8.90 2.65
CA VAL A 88 -14.48 9.48 2.67
C VAL A 88 -15.41 8.62 1.83
N ALA A 89 -16.37 7.97 2.47
CA ALA A 89 -17.37 7.14 1.83
C ALA A 89 -18.65 7.94 1.56
N ASP A 90 -19.17 7.88 0.33
CA ASP A 90 -20.49 8.38 -0.03
C ASP A 90 -21.35 7.24 -0.62
N PRO A 91 -22.14 6.54 0.23
CA PRO A 91 -22.98 5.44 -0.21
C PRO A 91 -24.15 5.87 -1.12
N THR A 92 -24.39 7.17 -1.28
CA THR A 92 -25.40 7.70 -2.22
C THR A 92 -24.89 7.77 -3.66
N THR A 93 -23.57 7.66 -3.86
CA THR A 93 -22.96 7.57 -5.19
C THR A 93 -22.94 6.14 -5.72
N ALA A 94 -22.57 5.98 -6.99
CA ALA A 94 -22.34 4.66 -7.56
C ALA A 94 -21.29 3.90 -6.73
N PRO A 95 -21.41 2.57 -6.51
CA PRO A 95 -20.45 1.88 -5.65
C PRO A 95 -19.00 1.91 -6.17
N ALA A 96 -18.83 2.10 -7.50
CA ALA A 96 -17.57 2.42 -8.17
C ALA A 96 -16.83 3.63 -7.58
N THR A 97 -17.56 4.54 -6.97
CA THR A 97 -17.08 5.82 -6.47
C THR A 97 -17.23 5.99 -4.96
N TRP A 98 -17.73 5.00 -4.21
CA TRP A 98 -18.01 5.15 -2.77
C TRP A 98 -16.90 5.84 -1.99
N PHE A 99 -15.65 5.39 -2.11
CA PHE A 99 -14.51 6.10 -1.50
C PHE A 99 -14.03 7.25 -2.39
N VAL A 100 -14.77 8.35 -2.38
CA VAL A 100 -14.64 9.49 -3.31
C VAL A 100 -13.31 10.23 -3.18
N SER A 101 -12.73 10.28 -1.98
CA SER A 101 -11.45 10.95 -1.71
C SER A 101 -10.22 10.15 -2.06
N ALA A 102 -10.37 8.84 -2.34
CA ALA A 102 -9.22 7.96 -2.51
C ALA A 102 -8.45 8.21 -3.83
N ASP A 103 -9.01 8.94 -4.80
CA ASP A 103 -8.42 9.17 -6.12
C ASP A 103 -8.17 7.88 -6.92
N GLY A 104 -7.20 7.89 -7.84
CA GLY A 104 -6.80 6.73 -8.65
C GLY A 104 -5.64 5.95 -8.03
N HIS A 105 -5.20 4.89 -8.72
CA HIS A 105 -4.03 4.12 -8.29
C HIS A 105 -2.81 5.03 -8.16
N TYR A 106 -1.97 4.78 -7.16
CA TYR A 106 -0.74 5.54 -6.97
C TYR A 106 0.24 5.29 -8.13
N ASN A 107 0.40 6.29 -9.00
CA ASN A 107 1.15 6.18 -10.25
C ASN A 107 2.04 7.40 -10.51
N PRO A 108 3.07 7.64 -9.69
CA PRO A 108 3.98 8.78 -9.88
C PRO A 108 4.83 8.68 -11.16
N THR A 109 4.92 7.50 -11.77
CA THR A 109 5.74 7.25 -12.97
C THR A 109 4.97 7.45 -14.27
N GLY A 110 3.64 7.53 -14.22
CA GLY A 110 2.80 7.58 -15.42
C GLY A 110 2.77 6.27 -16.22
N ALA A 111 3.12 5.14 -15.59
CA ALA A 111 3.03 3.82 -16.22
C ALA A 111 1.56 3.43 -16.48
N GLY A 112 1.33 2.47 -17.37
CA GLY A 112 0.01 1.82 -17.49
C GLY A 112 -0.15 0.70 -16.48
N HIS A 113 -1.40 0.35 -16.17
CA HIS A 113 -1.72 -0.87 -15.42
C HIS A 113 -1.15 -2.10 -16.14
N SER A 114 -0.55 -3.09 -15.47
CA SER A 114 -0.40 -3.31 -14.03
C SER A 114 0.91 -2.79 -13.42
N HIS A 115 1.50 -1.74 -13.98
CA HIS A 115 2.81 -1.21 -13.59
C HIS A 115 2.75 0.09 -12.79
N HIS A 116 1.57 0.50 -12.31
CA HIS A 116 1.53 1.57 -11.33
C HIS A 116 2.28 1.14 -10.08
N VAL A 117 2.82 2.12 -9.36
CA VAL A 117 3.49 1.88 -8.07
C VAL A 117 2.52 1.29 -7.03
N GLY A 118 1.21 1.52 -7.20
CA GLY A 118 0.16 1.00 -6.32
C GLY A 118 -0.46 -0.36 -6.66
N ASP A 119 -0.20 -0.98 -7.83
CA ASP A 119 -0.96 -2.15 -8.33
C ASP A 119 -0.59 -3.50 -7.69
N MET A 120 -1.21 -3.97 -6.61
CA MET A 120 -0.73 -5.16 -5.89
C MET A 120 -1.29 -6.49 -6.46
N PRO A 121 -0.72 -7.65 -6.06
CA PRO A 121 -1.39 -8.93 -6.25
C PRO A 121 -2.81 -8.91 -5.70
N VAL A 122 -3.75 -9.55 -6.42
CA VAL A 122 -5.12 -9.77 -5.96
C VAL A 122 -5.12 -10.53 -4.65
N VAL A 123 -6.19 -10.32 -3.87
CA VAL A 123 -6.47 -11.12 -2.68
C VAL A 123 -7.64 -12.06 -2.94
N TYR A 124 -7.61 -13.25 -2.36
CA TYR A 124 -8.74 -14.18 -2.36
C TYR A 124 -9.51 -14.04 -1.06
N VAL A 125 -10.80 -13.72 -1.15
CA VAL A 125 -11.71 -13.70 0.00
C VAL A 125 -12.34 -15.08 0.14
N SER A 126 -12.08 -15.75 1.25
CA SER A 126 -12.62 -17.09 1.52
C SER A 126 -14.12 -17.05 1.79
N ALA A 127 -14.80 -18.21 1.72
CA ALA A 127 -16.23 -18.37 2.03
C ALA A 127 -16.69 -17.73 3.35
N ASP A 128 -15.81 -17.68 4.35
CA ASP A 128 -16.06 -17.07 5.67
C ASP A 128 -15.72 -15.57 5.74
N GLY A 129 -15.36 -14.96 4.62
CA GLY A 129 -14.95 -13.56 4.52
C GLY A 129 -13.52 -13.29 5.00
N SER A 130 -12.72 -14.32 5.29
CA SER A 130 -11.33 -14.16 5.72
C SER A 130 -10.37 -14.00 4.53
N VAL A 131 -9.32 -13.21 4.76
CA VAL A 131 -8.17 -13.07 3.87
C VAL A 131 -6.90 -13.17 4.70
N GLU A 132 -5.98 -14.06 4.32
CA GLU A 132 -4.61 -14.07 4.82
C GLU A 132 -3.63 -14.22 3.65
N THR A 133 -3.02 -13.10 3.25
CA THR A 133 -2.10 -13.05 2.11
C THR A 133 -0.81 -12.34 2.52
N ARG A 134 0.31 -12.82 1.98
CA ARG A 134 1.64 -12.23 2.17
C ARG A 134 2.42 -12.26 0.88
N PHE A 135 2.96 -11.11 0.47
CA PHE A 135 3.80 -10.99 -0.72
C PHE A 135 4.87 -9.91 -0.53
N ARG A 136 5.82 -9.82 -1.46
CA ARG A 136 6.82 -8.76 -1.52
C ARG A 136 6.67 -7.99 -2.83
N ILE A 137 6.90 -6.68 -2.76
CA ILE A 137 7.02 -5.77 -3.92
C ILE A 137 8.27 -4.92 -3.74
N ASP A 138 8.86 -4.46 -4.82
CA ASP A 138 10.12 -3.68 -4.84
C ASP A 138 9.96 -2.24 -5.35
N ARG A 139 8.77 -1.89 -5.83
CA ARG A 139 8.48 -0.58 -6.43
C ARG A 139 8.13 0.55 -5.45
N ILE A 140 7.90 0.26 -4.17
CA ILE A 140 7.53 1.26 -3.16
C ILE A 140 8.08 0.90 -1.79
N SER A 141 8.56 1.88 -1.03
CA SER A 141 8.99 1.71 0.36
C SER A 141 7.85 2.07 1.34
N PRO A 142 7.85 1.55 2.59
CA PRO A 142 6.83 1.93 3.56
C PRO A 142 6.84 3.42 3.92
N ALA A 143 7.99 4.09 3.81
CA ALA A 143 8.13 5.52 4.07
C ALA A 143 7.32 6.38 3.08
N ASP A 144 7.14 5.91 1.84
CA ASP A 144 6.45 6.64 0.78
C ASP A 144 4.92 6.45 0.81
N LEU A 145 4.41 5.62 1.74
CA LEU A 145 3.00 5.27 1.81
C LEU A 145 2.18 6.19 2.72
N ASN A 146 2.81 7.05 3.52
CA ASN A 146 2.10 7.83 4.52
C ASN A 146 1.06 8.77 3.86
N GLY A 147 -0.20 8.65 4.28
CA GLY A 147 -1.31 9.42 3.71
C GLY A 147 -1.91 8.84 2.43
N ARG A 148 -1.30 7.79 1.83
CA ARG A 148 -1.94 7.00 0.76
C ARG A 148 -3.03 6.11 1.36
N VAL A 149 -3.87 5.52 0.51
CA VAL A 149 -4.93 4.61 0.98
C VAL A 149 -4.86 3.26 0.27
N VAL A 150 -5.21 2.19 0.97
CA VAL A 150 -5.43 0.88 0.35
C VAL A 150 -6.90 0.73 0.01
N ILE A 151 -7.20 0.26 -1.19
CA ILE A 151 -8.55 -0.10 -1.64
C ILE A 151 -8.64 -1.60 -1.90
N LEU A 152 -9.70 -2.22 -1.39
CA LEU A 152 -10.20 -3.51 -1.84
C LEU A 152 -11.33 -3.26 -2.84
N HIS A 153 -11.22 -3.84 -4.03
CA HIS A 153 -12.25 -3.75 -5.05
C HIS A 153 -13.27 -4.90 -4.99
N ALA A 154 -14.42 -4.76 -5.64
CA ALA A 154 -15.50 -5.75 -5.66
C ALA A 154 -15.20 -6.94 -6.57
N GLY A 155 -14.47 -6.73 -7.66
CA GLY A 155 -14.12 -7.76 -8.63
C GLY A 155 -12.61 -7.97 -8.74
N ALA A 156 -12.22 -9.00 -9.48
CA ALA A 156 -10.82 -9.32 -9.75
C ALA A 156 -10.16 -8.27 -10.65
N ASP A 157 -8.87 -8.06 -10.43
CA ASP A 157 -8.04 -7.24 -11.31
C ASP A 157 -7.63 -8.04 -12.56
N ASN A 158 -7.86 -7.47 -13.75
CA ASN A 158 -7.44 -8.07 -15.01
C ASN A 158 -5.99 -7.75 -15.41
N TYR A 159 -5.28 -6.90 -14.66
CA TYR A 159 -3.88 -6.50 -14.87
C TYR A 159 -3.58 -5.88 -16.24
N ALA A 160 -4.60 -5.30 -16.88
CA ALA A 160 -4.57 -4.91 -18.28
C ALA A 160 -4.26 -6.04 -19.27
N ASN A 161 -4.43 -7.28 -18.83
CA ASN A 161 -4.21 -8.47 -19.62
C ASN A 161 -5.50 -8.87 -20.33
N ILE A 162 -5.78 -8.19 -21.43
CA ILE A 162 -6.84 -8.54 -22.37
C ILE A 162 -6.18 -8.92 -23.69
N PRO A 163 -6.30 -10.16 -24.18
CA PRO A 163 -5.72 -10.57 -25.46
C PRO A 163 -6.52 -9.95 -26.61
N LEU A 164 -6.21 -8.70 -26.92
CA LEU A 164 -6.87 -7.94 -27.98
C LEU A 164 -6.43 -8.41 -29.37
N GLY A 165 -7.38 -8.47 -30.30
CA GLY A 165 -7.11 -8.73 -31.71
C GLY A 165 -8.32 -9.32 -32.44
N SER A 166 -8.08 -9.80 -33.66
CA SER A 166 -9.11 -10.27 -34.58
C SER A 166 -9.22 -11.80 -34.68
N LEU A 167 -8.41 -12.55 -33.93
CA LEU A 167 -8.51 -14.01 -33.92
C LEU A 167 -9.75 -14.50 -33.14
N PRO A 168 -10.29 -15.70 -33.43
CA PRO A 168 -11.46 -16.24 -32.74
C PRO A 168 -11.30 -16.42 -31.22
N THR A 169 -10.06 -16.42 -30.72
CA THR A 169 -9.71 -16.54 -29.29
C THR A 169 -9.23 -15.22 -28.67
N GLN A 170 -9.49 -14.09 -29.35
CA GLN A 170 -9.12 -12.74 -28.91
C GLN A 170 -10.34 -11.85 -28.73
N TYR A 171 -10.16 -10.75 -28.00
CA TYR A 171 -11.21 -9.76 -27.75
C TYR A 171 -11.07 -8.58 -28.71
N THR A 172 -12.21 -8.07 -29.19
CA THR A 172 -12.29 -6.75 -29.83
C THR A 172 -12.95 -5.80 -28.84
N ALA A 173 -12.29 -4.68 -28.55
CA ALA A 173 -12.83 -3.67 -27.65
C ALA A 173 -14.10 -3.03 -28.25
N ASN A 174 -15.13 -2.87 -27.43
CA ASN A 174 -16.37 -2.20 -27.85
C ASN A 174 -16.22 -0.67 -27.91
N SER A 175 -15.22 -0.10 -27.23
CA SER A 175 -14.86 1.32 -27.31
C SER A 175 -13.40 1.54 -26.90
N ALA A 176 -12.86 2.71 -27.24
CA ALA A 176 -11.55 3.15 -26.73
C ALA A 176 -11.55 3.29 -25.19
N ASP A 177 -12.69 3.69 -24.62
CA ASP A 177 -12.85 3.84 -23.18
C ASP A 177 -12.71 2.52 -22.43
N ALA A 178 -13.15 1.40 -23.02
CA ALA A 178 -12.99 0.08 -22.41
C ALA A 178 -11.50 -0.25 -22.22
N THR A 179 -10.69 -0.05 -23.26
CA THR A 179 -9.24 -0.26 -23.19
C THR A 179 -8.54 0.76 -22.29
N ALA A 180 -9.00 2.00 -22.27
CA ALA A 180 -8.46 3.03 -21.40
C ALA A 180 -8.75 2.74 -19.92
N ALA A 181 -9.96 2.23 -19.61
CA ALA A 181 -10.33 1.81 -18.27
C ALA A 181 -9.43 0.65 -17.80
N THR A 182 -9.27 -0.38 -18.63
CA THR A 182 -8.34 -1.49 -18.40
C THR A 182 -6.93 -1.01 -18.11
N ALA A 183 -6.38 -0.14 -18.97
CA ALA A 183 -5.02 0.39 -18.83
C ALA A 183 -4.84 1.30 -17.60
N LYS A 184 -5.93 1.76 -16.97
CA LYS A 184 -5.88 2.65 -15.79
C LYS A 184 -6.25 1.95 -14.48
N THR A 185 -7.10 0.91 -14.50
CA THR A 185 -7.74 0.41 -13.27
C THR A 185 -7.80 -1.10 -13.16
N GLY A 186 -7.47 -1.84 -14.23
CA GLY A 186 -7.64 -3.29 -14.23
C GLY A 186 -9.10 -3.77 -14.21
N ASN A 187 -10.08 -2.86 -14.39
CA ASN A 187 -11.51 -3.14 -14.35
C ASN A 187 -12.01 -3.90 -13.10
N ALA A 188 -11.35 -3.73 -11.96
CA ALA A 188 -11.74 -4.41 -10.72
C ALA A 188 -13.10 -3.92 -10.13
N GLY A 189 -13.72 -2.91 -10.73
CA GLY A 189 -15.06 -2.44 -10.37
C GLY A 189 -15.08 -1.68 -9.05
N ASP A 190 -16.17 -1.88 -8.30
CA ASP A 190 -16.52 -1.09 -7.13
C ASP A 190 -15.48 -1.11 -6.02
N ARG A 191 -15.44 -0.07 -5.19
CA ARG A 191 -14.49 0.03 -4.08
C ARG A 191 -15.21 -0.38 -2.79
N VAL A 192 -14.90 -1.54 -2.23
CA VAL A 192 -15.69 -2.15 -1.14
C VAL A 192 -15.07 -1.95 0.25
N ALA A 193 -13.78 -1.67 0.32
CA ALA A 193 -13.15 -1.23 1.56
C ALA A 193 -11.98 -0.28 1.29
N CYS A 194 -11.73 0.60 2.26
CA CYS A 194 -10.63 1.56 2.23
C CYS A 194 -9.91 1.63 3.57
N GLY A 195 -8.60 1.87 3.56
CA GLY A 195 -7.85 2.20 4.76
C GLY A 195 -6.71 3.17 4.49
N VAL A 196 -6.66 4.26 5.26
CA VAL A 196 -5.54 5.21 5.23
C VAL A 196 -4.28 4.56 5.79
N ILE A 197 -3.18 4.68 5.06
CA ILE A 197 -1.88 4.15 5.43
C ILE A 197 -1.15 5.19 6.28
N ALA A 198 -0.75 4.79 7.48
CA ALA A 198 0.03 5.61 8.40
C ALA A 198 1.34 4.91 8.77
N SER A 199 2.41 5.69 8.88
CA SER A 199 3.70 5.22 9.39
C SER A 199 3.55 4.64 10.81
N ARG A 200 4.39 3.65 11.13
CA ARG A 200 4.41 2.94 12.41
C ARG A 200 5.70 3.21 13.17
#